data_AF-A0AAV7ENQ0-F1
#
_entry.id   AF-A0AAV7ENQ0-F1
#
_cell.length_a   1.000
_cell.length_b   1.000
_cell.length_c   1.000
_cell.angle_alpha   90.00
_cell.angle_beta   90.00
_cell.angle_gamma   90.00
#
_symmetry.space_group_name_H-M   'P 1'
#
loop_
_entity.id
_entity.type
_entity.pdbx_description
1 polymer ?
#
loop_
_entity_poly.entity_id
_entity_poly.type
_entity_poly.pdbx_seq_one_letter_code
_entity_poly.pdbx_strand_id
1 'polypeptide(L)'
;MLVWEAIVETTDTTLVTTEWAMFHLAKNPYWQDRLYQDILEVCGSEKLTEEHLPQLPCLSVIFHETLPKCSLVPIMPPRYVHEDTQLDGFKIPAWD
;
A
#
# COMPACT_ATOMS: atom_id res chain seq x y z
N MET A 1 11.78 10.50 -16.33
CA MET A 1 10.67 9.56 -16.15
C MET A 1 9.75 9.67 -17.35
N LEU A 2 9.59 8.59 -18.10
CA LEU A 2 8.67 8.49 -19.22
C LEU A 2 7.26 8.19 -18.70
N VAL A 3 6.22 8.62 -19.43
CA VAL A 3 4.81 8.38 -19.05
C VAL A 3 4.50 6.89 -18.86
N TRP A 4 5.12 6.02 -19.68
CA TRP A 4 4.94 4.57 -19.60
C TRP A 4 5.46 3.96 -18.30
N GLU A 5 6.56 4.48 -17.74
CA GLU A 5 7.13 4.00 -16.48
C GLU A 5 6.13 4.20 -15.33
N ALA A 6 5.54 5.39 -15.23
CA ALA A 6 4.53 5.71 -14.22
C ALA A 6 3.26 4.85 -14.34
N ILE A 7 2.84 4.53 -15.57
CA ILE A 7 1.67 3.68 -15.80
C ILE A 7 1.95 2.26 -15.27
N VAL A 8 3.11 1.69 -15.60
CA VAL A 8 3.47 0.33 -15.17
C VAL A 8 3.62 0.26 -13.65
N GLU A 9 4.37 1.20 -13.06
CA GLU A 9 4.64 1.24 -11.62
C GLU A 9 3.34 1.32 -10.79
N THR A 10 2.40 2.17 -11.20
CA THR A 10 1.14 2.37 -10.46
C THR A 10 0.14 1.24 -10.69
N THR A 11 0.08 0.67 -11.88
CA THR A 11 -0.93 -0.34 -12.22
C THR A 11 -0.67 -1.64 -11.47
N ASP A 12 0.56 -2.16 -11.52
CA ASP A 12 0.88 -3.45 -10.90
C ASP A 12 0.78 -3.39 -9.37
N THR A 13 1.30 -2.31 -8.77
CA THR A 13 1.30 -2.15 -7.31
C THR A 13 -0.10 -1.99 -6.73
N THR A 14 -0.97 -1.19 -7.37
CA THR A 14 -2.35 -0.97 -6.90
C THR A 14 -3.24 -2.19 -7.13
N LEU A 15 -3.10 -2.89 -8.26
CA LEU A 15 -3.84 -4.11 -8.55
C LEU A 15 -3.57 -5.18 -7.49
N VAL A 16 -2.30 -5.49 -7.25
CA VAL A 16 -1.89 -6.53 -6.30
C VAL A 16 -2.28 -6.15 -4.87
N THR A 17 -2.10 -4.88 -4.47
CA THR A 17 -2.53 -4.41 -3.14
C THR A 17 -4.03 -4.57 -2.93
N THR A 18 -4.83 -4.24 -3.94
CA THR A 18 -6.29 -4.37 -3.88
C THR A 18 -6.73 -5.83 -3.86
N GLU A 19 -6.10 -6.69 -4.66
CA GLU A 19 -6.35 -8.14 -4.67
C GLU A 19 -6.11 -8.74 -3.27
N TRP A 20 -4.96 -8.43 -2.65
CA TRP A 20 -4.64 -8.92 -1.31
C TRP A 20 -5.59 -8.36 -0.25
N ALA A 21 -5.98 -7.09 -0.34
CA ALA A 21 -6.96 -6.50 0.58
C ALA A 21 -8.30 -7.25 0.49
N MET A 22 -8.78 -7.47 -0.73
CA MET A 22 -10.03 -8.21 -0.98
C MET A 22 -9.94 -9.66 -0.52
N PHE A 23 -8.83 -10.35 -0.76
CA PHE A 23 -8.57 -11.70 -0.27
C PHE A 23 -8.61 -11.77 1.26
N HIS A 24 -7.95 -10.83 1.94
CA HIS A 24 -7.96 -10.78 3.40
C HIS A 24 -9.34 -10.46 3.96
N LEU A 25 -10.09 -9.54 3.36
CA LEU A 25 -11.46 -9.23 3.77
C LEU A 25 -12.39 -10.43 3.58
N ALA A 26 -12.33 -11.09 2.42
CA ALA A 26 -13.15 -12.27 2.13
C ALA A 26 -12.89 -13.43 3.12
N LYS A 27 -11.66 -13.55 3.64
CA LYS A 27 -11.31 -14.55 4.66
C LYS A 27 -11.65 -14.12 6.10
N ASN A 28 -11.99 -12.86 6.32
CA ASN A 28 -12.28 -12.30 7.64
C ASN A 28 -13.62 -11.54 7.64
N PRO A 29 -14.77 -12.25 7.69
CA PRO A 29 -16.10 -11.64 7.61
C PRO A 29 -16.33 -10.54 8.64
N TYR A 30 -15.82 -10.70 9.86
CA TYR A 30 -15.91 -9.67 10.90
C TYR A 30 -15.33 -8.30 10.45
N TRP A 31 -14.16 -8.30 9.81
CA TRP A 31 -13.52 -7.07 9.35
C TRP A 31 -14.19 -6.52 8.10
N GLN A 32 -14.70 -7.40 7.23
CA GLN A 32 -15.49 -7.01 6.08
C GLN A 32 -16.79 -6.30 6.51
N ASP A 33 -17.54 -6.88 7.44
CA ASP A 33 -18.77 -6.28 7.97
C ASP A 33 -18.48 -4.97 8.69
N ARG A 34 -17.40 -4.93 9.48
CA ARG A 34 -16.98 -3.70 10.17
C ARG A 34 -16.64 -2.58 9.19
N LEU A 35 -15.88 -2.86 8.12
CA LEU A 35 -15.60 -1.87 7.09
C LEU A 35 -16.88 -1.40 6.39
N TYR A 36 -17.80 -2.31 6.10
CA TYR A 36 -19.07 -1.95 5.47
C TYR A 36 -19.90 -1.01 6.35
N GLN A 37 -19.98 -1.28 7.66
CA GLN A 37 -20.66 -0.37 8.60
C GLN A 37 -19.95 0.99 8.71
N ASP A 38 -18.61 1.01 8.79
CA ASP A 38 -17.81 2.26 8.81
C ASP A 38 -18.12 3.13 7.58
N ILE A 39 -18.22 2.51 6.39
CA ILE A 39 -18.60 3.19 5.15
C ILE A 39 -20.03 3.71 5.20
N LEU A 40 -20.99 2.94 5.72
CA LEU A 40 -22.39 3.39 5.85
C LEU A 40 -22.53 4.54 6.85
N GLU A 41 -21.77 4.54 7.94
CA GLU A 41 -21.78 5.60 8.94
C GLU A 41 -21.23 6.91 8.38
N VAL A 42 -20.17 6.86 7.57
CA VAL A 42 -19.54 8.04 6.97
C VAL A 42 -20.30 8.54 5.74
N CYS A 43 -20.69 7.66 4.83
CA CYS A 43 -21.26 8.04 3.54
C CYS A 43 -22.80 8.01 3.51
N GLY A 44 -23.46 7.30 4.44
CA GLY A 44 -24.91 7.10 4.40
C GLY A 44 -25.38 6.50 3.08
N SER A 45 -26.25 7.24 2.37
CA SER A 45 -26.73 6.88 1.02
C SER A 45 -25.94 7.54 -0.12
N GLU A 46 -24.95 8.37 0.20
CA GLU A 46 -24.14 9.09 -0.79
C GLU A 46 -23.00 8.21 -1.30
N LYS A 47 -22.44 8.59 -2.45
CA LYS A 47 -21.25 7.92 -2.98
C LYS A 47 -20.03 8.32 -2.17
N LEU A 48 -19.10 7.38 -2.01
CA LEU A 48 -17.78 7.66 -1.44
C LEU A 48 -17.01 8.65 -2.36
N THR A 49 -16.45 9.69 -1.76
CA THR A 49 -15.61 10.71 -2.39
C THR A 49 -14.28 10.80 -1.63
N GLU A 50 -13.29 11.51 -2.18
CA GLU A 50 -11.99 11.68 -1.50
C GLU A 50 -12.12 12.38 -0.14
N GLU A 51 -13.10 13.26 0.03
CA GLU A 51 -13.36 13.99 1.29
C GLU A 51 -13.81 13.06 2.42
N HIS A 52 -14.35 11.88 2.10
CA HIS A 52 -14.76 10.86 3.07
C HIS A 52 -13.58 10.00 3.55
N LEU A 53 -12.50 9.88 2.77
CA LEU A 53 -11.39 8.97 3.09
C LEU A 53 -10.73 9.21 4.46
N PRO A 54 -10.48 10.46 4.90
CA PRO A 54 -9.93 10.72 6.24
C PRO A 54 -10.84 10.26 7.38
N GLN A 55 -12.13 10.06 7.10
CA GLN A 55 -13.15 9.68 8.08
C GLN A 55 -13.34 8.16 8.17
N LEU A 56 -12.60 7.36 7.39
CA LEU A 56 -12.67 5.89 7.36
C LEU A 56 -11.43 5.24 8.02
N PRO A 57 -11.30 5.31 9.36
CA PRO A 57 -10.14 4.74 10.05
C PRO A 57 -10.05 3.22 9.88
N CYS A 58 -11.17 2.51 9.73
CA CYS A 58 -11.18 1.07 9.49
C CYS A 58 -10.46 0.72 8.18
N LEU A 59 -10.72 1.50 7.13
CA LEU A 59 -10.06 1.33 5.83
C LEU A 59 -8.55 1.51 5.94
N SER A 60 -8.09 2.51 6.68
CA SER A 60 -6.66 2.71 6.94
C SER A 60 -6.03 1.50 7.63
N VAL A 61 -6.67 0.97 8.69
CA VAL A 61 -6.18 -0.22 9.40
C VAL A 61 -6.07 -1.43 8.46
N ILE A 62 -7.06 -1.64 7.59
CA ILE A 62 -7.03 -2.75 6.62
C ILE A 62 -5.85 -2.63 5.67
N PHE A 63 -5.55 -1.44 5.14
CA PHE A 63 -4.38 -1.25 4.28
C PHE A 63 -3.07 -1.41 5.04
N HIS A 64 -2.96 -0.91 6.28
CA HIS A 64 -1.76 -1.11 7.12
C HIS A 64 -1.50 -2.60 7.42
N GLU A 65 -2.55 -3.41 7.55
CA GLU A 65 -2.44 -4.85 7.74
C GLU A 65 -2.22 -5.64 6.45
N THR A 66 -2.63 -5.09 5.31
CA THR A 66 -2.53 -5.71 3.98
C THR A 66 -1.15 -5.47 3.38
N LEU A 67 -0.63 -4.24 3.39
CA LEU A 67 0.62 -3.88 2.73
C LEU A 67 1.82 -4.76 3.12
N PRO A 68 2.03 -5.12 4.41
CA PRO A 68 3.12 -6.03 4.79
C PRO A 68 2.92 -7.46 4.28
N LYS A 69 1.67 -7.90 4.10
CA LYS A 69 1.32 -9.27 3.64
C LYS A 69 1.27 -9.39 2.13
N CYS A 70 0.99 -8.28 1.47
CA CYS A 70 1.01 -8.10 0.02
C CYS A 70 2.44 -8.12 -0.58
N SER A 71 3.48 -8.31 0.26
CA SER A 71 4.85 -7.95 -0.09
C SER A 71 5.41 -8.73 -1.28
N LEU A 72 5.49 -8.02 -2.41
CA LEU A 72 6.34 -8.29 -3.57
C LEU A 72 7.79 -7.88 -3.24
N VAL A 73 8.43 -8.56 -2.29
CA VAL A 73 9.77 -8.22 -1.78
C VAL A 73 10.87 -8.06 -2.86
N PRO A 74 10.82 -8.52 -4.13
CA PRO A 74 11.94 -8.28 -5.04
C PRO A 74 11.72 -7.14 -6.07
N ILE A 75 10.89 -6.12 -5.79
CA ILE A 75 10.80 -4.94 -6.69
C ILE A 75 11.13 -3.62 -5.97
N MET A 76 11.91 -3.66 -4.89
CA MET A 76 12.55 -2.42 -4.47
C MET A 76 13.69 -2.15 -5.46
N PRO A 77 13.66 -1.04 -6.22
CA PRO A 77 14.76 -0.73 -7.11
C PRO A 77 16.05 -0.69 -6.30
N PRO A 78 17.15 -1.24 -6.86
CA PRO A 78 18.42 -1.27 -6.16
C PRO A 78 18.81 0.15 -5.75
N ARG A 79 19.22 0.29 -4.50
CA ARG A 79 19.75 1.55 -3.97
C ARG A 79 21.26 1.48 -4.05
N TYR A 80 21.85 2.54 -4.60
CA TYR A 80 23.29 2.67 -4.78
C TYR A 80 23.80 3.83 -3.92
N VAL A 81 25.02 3.69 -3.39
CA VAL A 81 25.71 4.78 -2.69
C VAL A 81 26.59 5.52 -3.70
N HIS A 82 26.52 6.84 -3.72
CA HIS A 82 27.31 7.68 -4.64
C HIS A 82 28.71 7.99 -4.11
N GLU A 83 28.97 7.71 -2.83
CA GLU A 83 30.26 7.90 -2.17
C GLU A 83 30.47 6.82 -1.10
N ASP A 84 31.73 6.58 -0.73
CA ASP A 84 32.10 5.68 0.36
C ASP A 84 31.35 6.08 1.65
N THR A 85 30.43 5.24 2.10
CA THR A 85 29.53 5.53 3.21
C THR A 85 29.78 4.57 4.37
N GLN A 86 29.71 5.05 5.61
CA GLN A 86 29.69 4.19 6.79
C GLN A 86 28.26 4.06 7.32
N LEU A 87 27.74 2.83 7.35
CA LEU A 87 26.39 2.52 7.82
C LEU A 87 26.46 1.42 8.87
N ASP A 88 25.97 1.70 10.08
CA ASP A 88 25.98 0.76 11.21
C ASP A 88 27.37 0.11 11.47
N GLY A 89 28.42 0.92 11.31
CA GLY A 89 29.82 0.48 11.46
C GLY A 89 30.42 -0.22 10.23
N PHE A 90 29.61 -0.61 9.24
CA PHE A 90 30.08 -1.19 7.98
C PHE A 90 30.48 -0.12 6.98
N LYS A 91 31.64 -0.30 6.31
CA LYS A 91 32.06 0.54 5.20
C LYS A 91 31.43 0.01 3.90
N ILE A 92 30.59 0.81 3.27
CA ILE A 92 29.93 0.53 1.99
C ILE A 92 30.64 1.37 0.91
N PRO A 93 31.34 0.75 -0.05
CA PRO A 93 32.04 1.50 -1.10
C PRO A 93 31.06 2.17 -2.05
N ALA A 94 31.47 3.31 -2.63
CA ALA A 94 30.74 3.95 -3.72
C ALA A 94 30.45 2.94 -4.86
N TRP A 95 29.28 3.07 -5.48
CA TRP A 95 28.96 2.30 -6.68
C TRP A 95 29.64 2.94 -7.90
N ASP A 96 30.36 2.13 -8.68
CA ASP A 96 31.07 2.55 -9.91
C ASP A 96 30.12 2.90 -11.07
#